data_AF-A0A975G5K4-F1
#
_entry.id   AF-A0A975G5K4-F1
#
_cell.length_a   1.000
_cell.length_b   1.000
_cell.length_c   1.000
_cell.angle_alpha   90.00
_cell.angle_beta   90.00
_cell.angle_gamma   90.00
#
_symmetry.space_group_name_H-M   'P 1'
#
loop_
_entity.id
_entity.type
_entity.pdbx_description
1 polymer ?
#
loop_
_entity_poly.entity_id
_entity_poly.type
_entity_poly.pdbx_seq_one_letter_code
_entity_poly.pdbx_strand_id
1 'polypeptide(L)'
;MRLALAPLATALALAAAPLAHAAPPLAKADQAYADWLDAGYAKSTIEAGTLTRIDGRGLTAWTRLKVVRGRRLKRLLGETAKMKLAGEDARALKRMQAALGAASTTPPASTEEASERLCATASDQALAETRLSDALYACFERWGNHVPFEGRSIARATALELLQQLDAPARRKALFYALAPLWSRIDAADEPTSPYRRLVRLAAADARAQGGSAIEQAARTLGETQDQVEAQLTAALEAWRTVNPGPPIEPWDYWRRYAEGLAPLDAAIPAAAIPELNRRYYEDLGLDLTRLGVISDLGVRPGKAPLAYADFVRIGRQTPQGWRPARVRVSANVERGGLFVLNEIVHENGHAAHMMAVRARPAFFDLGDDLFVEAFADVTSWSVAEPAWQRRYLNLAAPDGVGRRALLANVMLDVAWGLFELRMLKAPDSDPNQVWTEITSTYLNIVPHPEIAWWALRVQLVEQPGYMINYGLGAMVTADLRDRFRRAVGDFDAGNPRWYPYASAHLLRFGAAAPTQDLLRGFLGRPVSIEPLLAMIRSLPPER
;
A
#
# COMPACT_ATOMS: atom_id res chain seq x y z
N MET A 1 -31.75 44.96 -3.36
CA MET A 1 -30.87 44.96 -2.17
C MET A 1 -30.83 43.55 -1.58
N ARG A 2 -29.88 42.72 -2.01
CA ARG A 2 -29.53 41.45 -1.36
C ARG A 2 -28.01 41.43 -1.28
N LEU A 3 -27.47 41.61 -0.07
CA LEU A 3 -26.06 41.53 0.22
C LEU A 3 -25.60 40.07 0.07
N ALA A 4 -24.72 39.83 -0.91
CA ALA A 4 -23.97 38.60 -1.01
C ALA A 4 -22.82 38.65 0.00
N LEU A 5 -22.92 37.86 1.07
CA LEU A 5 -21.81 37.56 1.97
C LEU A 5 -20.89 36.55 1.28
N ALA A 6 -19.73 37.02 0.83
CA ALA A 6 -18.64 36.16 0.39
C ALA A 6 -17.99 35.49 1.62
N PRO A 7 -17.72 34.17 1.61
CA PRO A 7 -16.97 33.54 2.67
C PRO A 7 -15.49 33.91 2.54
N LEU A 8 -14.95 34.59 3.56
CA LEU A 8 -13.50 34.71 3.75
C LEU A 8 -12.93 33.31 4.01
N ALA A 9 -12.33 32.70 2.99
CA ALA A 9 -11.49 31.53 3.15
C ALA A 9 -10.15 31.98 3.74
N THR A 10 -10.00 31.87 5.06
CA THR A 10 -8.72 32.04 5.74
C THR A 10 -7.81 30.86 5.38
N ALA A 11 -7.06 30.98 4.28
CA ALA A 11 -5.99 30.04 3.98
C ALA A 11 -4.90 30.20 5.05
N LEU A 12 -4.90 29.32 6.06
CA LEU A 12 -3.73 29.16 6.92
C LEU A 12 -2.58 28.72 6.02
N ALA A 13 -1.69 29.65 5.70
CA ALA A 13 -0.39 29.31 5.15
C ALA A 13 0.32 28.45 6.20
N LEU A 14 0.38 27.13 5.96
CA LEU A 14 1.35 26.26 6.61
C LEU A 14 2.73 26.79 6.22
N ALA A 15 3.23 27.75 7.01
CA ALA A 15 4.54 28.32 6.84
C ALA A 15 5.54 27.18 6.71
N ALA A 16 6.45 27.28 5.75
CA ALA A 16 7.55 26.33 5.63
C ALA A 16 8.30 26.34 6.95
N ALA A 17 8.05 25.33 7.80
CA ALA A 17 8.84 25.14 9.00
C ALA A 17 10.27 24.97 8.52
N PRO A 18 11.20 25.90 8.84
CA PRO A 18 12.60 25.66 8.57
C PRO A 18 12.97 24.33 9.23
N LEU A 19 13.81 23.52 8.58
CA LEU A 19 14.36 22.31 9.21
C LEU A 19 14.92 22.74 10.58
N ALA A 20 14.22 22.39 11.65
CA ALA A 20 14.57 22.83 12.98
C ALA A 20 15.96 22.27 13.31
N HIS A 21 16.89 23.15 13.66
CA HIS A 21 18.23 22.72 14.04
C HIS A 21 18.14 22.06 15.41
N ALA A 22 18.37 20.75 15.45
CA ALA A 22 18.42 19.99 16.69
C ALA A 22 19.54 20.51 17.61
N ALA A 23 19.35 20.37 18.93
CA ALA A 23 20.44 20.60 19.89
C ALA A 23 21.68 19.77 19.50
N PRO A 24 22.93 20.28 19.67
CA PRO A 24 24.12 19.64 19.11
C PRO A 24 24.32 18.15 19.44
N PRO A 25 24.01 17.66 20.65
CA PRO A 25 24.07 16.24 20.97
C PRO A 25 23.04 15.40 20.21
N LEU A 26 21.81 15.89 20.09
CA LEU A 26 20.76 15.24 19.32
C LEU A 26 21.06 15.26 17.81
N ALA A 27 21.65 16.34 17.28
CA ALA A 27 22.09 16.40 15.89
C ALA A 27 23.10 15.28 15.55
N LYS A 28 23.99 14.92 16.49
CA LYS A 28 24.90 13.78 16.32
C LYS A 28 24.15 12.44 16.32
N ALA A 29 23.14 12.28 17.19
CA ALA A 29 22.31 11.09 17.23
C ALA A 29 21.48 10.93 15.94
N ASP A 30 20.87 12.01 15.45
CA ASP A 30 20.15 12.08 14.18
C ASP A 30 21.03 11.66 12.99
N GLN A 31 22.25 12.19 12.91
CA GLN A 31 23.17 11.82 11.84
C GLN A 31 23.57 10.34 11.92
N ALA A 32 23.81 9.82 13.14
CA ALA A 32 24.09 8.41 13.34
C ALA A 32 22.88 7.51 13.00
N TYR A 33 21.66 7.99 13.26
CA TYR A 33 20.42 7.33 12.90
C TYR A 33 20.26 7.27 11.38
N ALA A 34 20.47 8.38 10.69
CA ALA A 34 20.47 8.44 9.24
C ALA A 34 21.49 7.47 8.62
N ASP A 35 22.71 7.42 9.16
CA ASP A 35 23.72 6.46 8.70
C ASP A 35 23.28 5.01 8.93
N TRP A 36 22.64 4.73 10.06
CA TRP A 36 22.13 3.40 10.38
C TRP A 36 20.95 2.99 9.48
N LEU A 37 20.06 3.92 9.13
CA LEU A 37 19.00 3.72 8.14
C LEU A 37 19.58 3.43 6.75
N ASP A 38 20.47 4.31 6.25
CA ASP A 38 21.14 4.14 4.95
C ASP A 38 21.81 2.75 4.83
N ALA A 39 22.42 2.25 5.91
CA ALA A 39 23.03 0.91 5.89
C ALA A 39 22.00 -0.23 5.87
N GLY A 40 20.82 -0.03 6.47
CA GLY A 40 19.73 -1.01 6.48
C GLY A 40 19.09 -1.13 5.10
N TYR A 41 18.72 0.01 4.52
CA TYR A 41 18.14 0.10 3.18
C TYR A 41 19.09 -0.41 2.10
N ALA A 42 20.37 -0.06 2.17
CA ALA A 42 21.36 -0.60 1.23
C ALA A 42 21.55 -2.12 1.36
N LYS A 43 21.54 -2.66 2.59
CA LYS A 43 21.56 -4.11 2.83
C LYS A 43 20.33 -4.78 2.21
N SER A 44 19.12 -4.32 2.56
CA SER A 44 17.85 -4.86 2.05
C SER A 44 17.78 -4.84 0.52
N THR A 45 18.23 -3.74 -0.10
CA THR A 45 18.25 -3.61 -1.56
C THR A 45 19.15 -4.64 -2.24
N ILE A 46 20.30 -4.96 -1.63
CA ILE A 46 21.23 -5.96 -2.17
C ILE A 46 20.71 -7.38 -1.93
N GLU A 47 20.12 -7.65 -0.77
CA GLU A 47 19.53 -8.97 -0.43
C GLU A 47 18.38 -9.34 -1.36
N ALA A 48 17.57 -8.35 -1.76
CA ALA A 48 16.52 -8.54 -2.75
C ALA A 48 17.05 -8.86 -4.16
N GLY A 49 18.36 -8.74 -4.41
CA GLY A 49 18.98 -9.07 -5.69
C GLY A 49 18.85 -8.02 -6.79
N THR A 50 18.33 -6.82 -6.48
CA THR A 50 18.21 -5.72 -7.47
C THR A 50 19.59 -5.20 -7.90
N LEU A 51 20.50 -5.07 -6.93
CA LEU A 51 21.86 -4.54 -7.13
C LEU A 51 22.85 -5.40 -6.34
N THR A 52 24.04 -5.63 -6.87
CA THR A 52 25.11 -6.33 -6.13
C THR A 52 25.93 -5.40 -5.24
N ARG A 53 25.91 -4.09 -5.54
CA ARG A 53 26.64 -3.05 -4.79
C ARG A 53 25.86 -1.74 -4.75
N ILE A 54 26.00 -1.01 -3.64
CA ILE A 54 25.52 0.37 -3.46
C ILE A 54 26.69 1.20 -2.95
N ASP A 55 26.94 2.35 -3.58
CA ASP A 55 28.07 3.25 -3.29
C ASP A 55 29.41 2.50 -3.22
N GLY A 56 29.62 1.59 -4.18
CA GLY A 56 30.83 0.79 -4.27
C GLY A 56 30.99 -0.29 -3.20
N ARG A 57 29.97 -0.58 -2.38
CA ARG A 57 30.01 -1.58 -1.29
C ARG A 57 29.01 -2.71 -1.54
N GLY A 58 29.42 -3.96 -1.31
CA GLY A 58 28.55 -5.15 -1.39
C GLY A 58 27.90 -5.51 -0.05
N LEU A 59 27.14 -6.60 -0.04
CA LEU A 59 26.34 -7.07 1.11
C LEU A 59 27.15 -7.18 2.41
N THR A 60 28.27 -7.91 2.40
CA THR A 60 29.12 -8.10 3.59
C THR A 60 29.57 -6.77 4.21
N ALA A 61 29.90 -5.78 3.39
CA ALA A 61 30.33 -4.48 3.85
C ALA A 61 29.17 -3.69 4.49
N TRP A 62 27.98 -3.72 3.88
CA TRP A 62 26.79 -3.05 4.41
C TRP A 62 26.25 -3.71 5.68
N THR A 63 26.25 -5.04 5.76
CA THR A 63 25.91 -5.79 6.98
C THR A 63 26.83 -5.40 8.14
N ARG A 64 28.15 -5.36 7.92
CA ARG A 64 29.11 -4.88 8.94
C ARG A 64 28.84 -3.43 9.34
N LEU A 65 28.58 -2.55 8.38
CA LEU A 65 28.26 -1.15 8.65
C LEU A 65 26.98 -0.98 9.46
N LYS A 66 25.92 -1.73 9.17
CA LYS A 66 24.66 -1.69 9.92
C LYS A 66 24.88 -2.00 11.40
N VAL A 67 25.65 -3.04 11.70
CA VAL A 67 26.00 -3.42 13.09
C VAL A 67 26.85 -2.35 13.77
N VAL A 68 27.90 -1.87 13.11
CA VAL A 68 28.80 -0.83 13.68
C VAL A 68 28.03 0.47 13.93
N ARG A 69 27.21 0.91 12.98
CA ARG A 69 26.40 2.13 13.09
C ARG A 69 25.30 1.98 14.13
N GLY A 70 24.69 0.80 14.26
CA GLY A 70 23.70 0.50 15.30
C GLY A 70 24.26 0.61 16.71
N ARG A 71 25.47 0.08 16.95
CA ARG A 71 26.16 0.24 18.24
C ARG A 71 26.48 1.70 18.56
N ARG A 72 26.97 2.45 17.56
CA ARG A 72 27.23 3.90 17.70
C ARG A 72 25.96 4.67 18.03
N LEU A 73 24.88 4.41 17.29
CA LEU A 73 23.57 5.01 17.51
C LEU A 73 23.05 4.71 18.93
N LYS A 74 23.06 3.44 19.36
CA LYS A 74 22.61 3.05 20.70
C LYS A 74 23.32 3.85 21.80
N ARG A 75 24.64 4.01 21.69
CA ARG A 75 25.43 4.81 22.63
C ARG A 75 24.99 6.29 22.63
N LEU A 76 24.92 6.91 21.45
CA LEU A 76 24.53 8.32 21.31
C LEU A 76 23.11 8.58 21.82
N LEU A 77 22.16 7.67 21.57
CA LEU A 77 20.80 7.76 22.12
C LEU A 77 20.81 7.66 23.65
N GLY A 78 21.64 6.78 24.23
CA GLY A 78 21.79 6.67 25.69
C GLY A 78 22.42 7.90 26.34
N GLU A 79 23.38 8.56 25.67
CA GLU A 79 23.95 9.84 26.10
C GLU A 79 22.90 10.97 26.01
N THR A 80 22.18 11.03 24.89
CA THR A 80 21.18 12.06 24.62
C THR A 80 19.96 11.94 25.54
N ALA A 81 19.57 10.72 25.92
CA ALA A 81 18.45 10.48 26.84
C ALA A 81 18.66 11.04 28.26
N LYS A 82 19.90 11.37 28.64
CA LYS A 82 20.21 12.03 29.92
C LYS A 82 19.93 13.53 29.89
N MET A 83 19.61 14.09 28.73
CA MET A 83 19.37 15.51 28.54
C MET A 83 17.88 15.83 28.67
N LYS A 84 17.58 17.04 29.17
CA LYS A 84 16.21 17.55 29.21
C LYS A 84 15.81 18.09 27.83
N LEU A 85 15.35 17.20 26.96
CA LEU A 85 14.76 17.57 25.67
C LEU A 85 13.29 17.93 25.84
N ALA A 86 12.77 18.80 24.98
CA ALA A 86 11.37 19.18 24.96
C ALA A 86 10.84 19.23 23.51
N GLY A 87 9.51 19.19 23.37
CA GLY A 87 8.83 19.34 22.09
C GLY A 87 9.31 18.33 21.04
N GLU A 88 9.65 18.85 19.86
CA GLU A 88 10.06 18.05 18.71
C GLU A 88 11.32 17.21 18.96
N ASP A 89 12.29 17.72 19.72
CA ASP A 89 13.54 17.03 20.01
C ASP A 89 13.33 15.78 20.89
N ALA A 90 12.43 15.88 21.88
CA ALA A 90 12.04 14.72 22.70
C ALA A 90 11.31 13.67 21.86
N ARG A 91 10.43 14.11 20.94
CA ARG A 91 9.71 13.22 20.02
C ARG A 91 10.67 12.52 19.05
N ALA A 92 11.64 13.25 18.49
CA ALA A 92 12.67 12.70 17.62
C ALA A 92 13.49 11.62 18.32
N LEU A 93 13.92 11.87 19.56
CA LEU A 93 14.64 10.88 20.37
C LEU A 93 13.80 9.61 20.57
N LYS A 94 12.53 9.75 20.96
CA LYS A 94 11.62 8.62 21.19
C LYS A 94 11.44 7.78 19.92
N ARG A 95 11.25 8.41 18.75
CA ARG A 95 11.12 7.69 17.46
C ARG A 95 12.39 6.93 17.11
N MET A 96 13.57 7.54 17.25
CA MET A 96 14.83 6.85 17.00
C MET A 96 15.06 5.66 17.94
N GLN A 97 14.69 5.78 19.22
CA GLN A 97 14.75 4.68 20.18
C GLN A 97 13.79 3.55 19.83
N ALA A 98 12.54 3.88 19.48
CA ALA A 98 11.54 2.90 19.06
C ALA A 98 12.00 2.14 17.81
N ALA A 99 12.45 2.87 16.77
CA ALA A 99 12.94 2.27 15.53
C ALA A 99 14.16 1.36 15.75
N LEU A 100 15.07 1.72 16.67
CA LEU A 100 16.21 0.86 17.00
C LEU A 100 15.78 -0.41 17.76
N GLY A 101 14.72 -0.32 18.58
CA GLY A 101 14.15 -1.46 19.29
C GLY A 101 13.36 -2.42 18.38
N ALA A 102 12.67 -1.87 17.38
CA ALA A 102 11.84 -2.61 16.43
C ALA A 102 12.63 -3.25 15.26
N ALA A 103 13.93 -3.00 15.14
CA ALA A 103 14.75 -3.31 13.96
C ALA A 103 15.03 -4.82 13.71
N SER A 104 14.09 -5.70 14.03
CA SER A 104 14.21 -7.15 13.94
C SER A 104 13.09 -7.79 13.12
N THR A 105 12.70 -7.21 11.98
CA THR A 105 11.88 -7.90 10.98
C THR A 105 12.22 -7.37 9.59
N THR A 106 13.24 -7.96 8.96
CA THR A 106 13.32 -7.94 7.49
C THR A 106 12.87 -9.32 7.07
N PRO A 107 11.81 -9.47 6.25
CA PRO A 107 11.53 -10.76 5.63
C PRO A 107 12.80 -11.15 4.87
N PRO A 108 13.47 -12.26 5.21
CA PRO A 108 14.60 -12.68 4.42
C PRO A 108 14.08 -12.98 3.02
N ALA A 109 14.76 -12.47 1.99
CA ALA A 109 14.69 -13.11 0.68
C ALA A 109 15.07 -14.58 0.91
N SER A 110 14.08 -15.46 0.86
CA SER A 110 14.25 -16.85 1.22
C SER A 110 14.28 -17.70 -0.06
N THR A 111 15.11 -18.73 -0.07
CA THR A 111 15.12 -19.68 -1.19
C THR A 111 13.80 -20.45 -1.18
N GLU A 112 13.36 -20.98 -2.32
CA GLU A 112 12.11 -21.76 -2.39
C GLU A 112 12.06 -22.88 -1.33
N GLU A 113 13.18 -23.57 -1.09
CA GLU A 113 13.28 -24.59 -0.05
C GLU A 113 13.13 -24.02 1.37
N ALA A 114 13.61 -22.80 1.61
CA ALA A 114 13.45 -22.13 2.89
C ALA A 114 11.99 -21.71 3.11
N SER A 115 11.33 -21.14 2.10
CA SER A 115 9.89 -20.82 2.15
C SER A 115 9.07 -22.08 2.40
N GLU A 116 9.38 -23.20 1.72
CA GLU A 116 8.65 -24.46 1.90
C GLU A 116 8.79 -25.02 3.32
N ARG A 117 10.02 -25.08 3.86
CA ARG A 117 10.24 -25.50 5.24
C ARG A 117 9.54 -24.61 6.25
N LEU A 118 9.57 -23.29 6.05
CA LEU A 118 8.94 -22.34 6.95
C LEU A 118 7.41 -22.42 6.89
N CYS A 119 6.82 -22.51 5.69
CA CYS A 119 5.38 -22.73 5.51
C CYS A 119 4.89 -24.01 6.18
N ALA A 120 5.67 -25.10 6.14
CA ALA A 120 5.33 -26.35 6.81
C ALA A 120 5.19 -26.21 8.34
N THR A 121 5.78 -25.17 8.94
CA THR A 121 5.66 -24.91 10.38
C THR A 121 4.36 -24.20 10.76
N ALA A 122 3.57 -23.66 9.81
CA ALA A 122 2.37 -22.89 10.12
C ALA A 122 1.31 -23.66 10.93
N SER A 123 1.29 -25.01 10.83
CA SER A 123 0.40 -25.87 11.61
C SER A 123 0.85 -26.09 13.07
N ASP A 124 2.09 -25.72 13.43
CA ASP A 124 2.60 -25.87 14.78
C ASP A 124 1.83 -24.93 15.74
N GLN A 125 1.12 -25.54 16.69
CA GLN A 125 0.26 -24.88 17.66
C GLN A 125 1.04 -24.01 18.67
N ALA A 126 2.35 -24.19 18.79
CA ALA A 126 3.21 -23.47 19.73
C ALA A 126 3.80 -22.16 19.17
N LEU A 127 3.62 -21.86 17.88
CA LEU A 127 4.16 -20.63 17.29
C LEU A 127 3.54 -19.36 17.91
N ALA A 128 4.42 -18.44 18.32
CA ALA A 128 4.05 -17.07 18.66
C ALA A 128 3.68 -16.28 17.39
N GLU A 129 3.00 -15.14 17.59
CA GLU A 129 2.41 -14.34 16.52
C GLU A 129 3.36 -14.06 15.35
N THR A 130 4.50 -13.42 15.61
CA THR A 130 5.47 -13.06 14.55
C THR A 130 5.96 -14.29 13.78
N ARG A 131 6.21 -15.42 14.47
CA ARG A 131 6.68 -16.65 13.81
C ARG A 131 5.58 -17.32 12.99
N LEU A 132 4.34 -17.23 13.44
CA LEU A 132 3.18 -17.73 12.71
C LEU A 132 2.92 -16.87 11.46
N SER A 133 3.01 -15.54 11.58
CA SER A 133 2.97 -14.60 10.47
C SER A 133 4.07 -14.91 9.44
N ASP A 134 5.33 -15.07 9.86
CA ASP A 134 6.45 -15.46 9.00
C ASP A 134 6.18 -16.80 8.26
N ALA A 135 5.62 -17.79 8.96
CA ALA A 135 5.26 -19.08 8.38
C ALA A 135 4.16 -18.97 7.31
N LEU A 136 3.14 -18.17 7.57
CA LEU A 136 2.05 -17.95 6.63
C LEU A 136 2.48 -17.11 5.43
N TYR A 137 3.33 -16.11 5.64
CA TYR A 137 3.97 -15.36 4.55
C TYR A 137 4.76 -16.29 3.64
N ALA A 138 5.54 -17.21 4.20
CA ALA A 138 6.28 -18.21 3.44
C ALA A 138 5.36 -19.14 2.63
N CYS A 139 4.12 -19.38 3.08
CA CYS A 139 3.12 -20.07 2.28
C CYS A 139 2.68 -19.26 1.05
N PHE A 140 2.57 -17.93 1.16
CA PHE A 140 2.34 -17.06 -0.01
C PHE A 140 3.53 -17.08 -0.97
N GLU A 141 4.77 -17.05 -0.47
CA GLU A 141 5.95 -17.19 -1.33
C GLU A 141 5.93 -18.53 -2.08
N ARG A 142 5.67 -19.64 -1.38
CA ARG A 142 5.72 -20.98 -1.98
C ARG A 142 4.55 -21.30 -2.89
N TRP A 143 3.32 -21.02 -2.46
CA TRP A 143 2.12 -21.43 -3.20
C TRP A 143 1.55 -20.29 -4.04
N GLY A 144 1.66 -19.05 -3.54
CA GLY A 144 1.22 -17.86 -4.26
C GLY A 144 2.11 -17.53 -5.46
N ASN A 145 3.41 -17.78 -5.43
CA ASN A 145 4.27 -17.55 -6.61
C ASN A 145 4.31 -18.73 -7.59
N HIS A 146 3.64 -19.84 -7.28
CA HIS A 146 3.74 -21.07 -8.06
C HIS A 146 2.37 -21.68 -8.42
N VAL A 147 1.40 -20.84 -8.80
CA VAL A 147 0.05 -21.26 -9.16
C VAL A 147 0.08 -22.08 -10.46
N PRO A 148 -0.34 -23.36 -10.46
CA PRO A 148 -0.33 -24.19 -11.66
C PRO A 148 -1.52 -23.86 -12.57
N PHE A 149 -1.26 -23.41 -13.79
CA PHE A 149 -2.31 -23.12 -14.76
C PHE A 149 -1.84 -23.39 -16.19
N GLU A 150 -2.59 -24.20 -16.95
CA GLU A 150 -2.35 -24.49 -18.37
C GLU A 150 -0.91 -24.92 -18.72
N GLY A 151 -0.35 -25.83 -17.91
CA GLY A 151 0.98 -26.39 -18.13
C GLY A 151 2.14 -25.48 -17.72
N ARG A 152 1.86 -24.34 -17.08
CA ARG A 152 2.87 -23.43 -16.52
C ARG A 152 2.60 -23.11 -15.05
N SER A 153 3.62 -22.57 -14.39
CA SER A 153 3.53 -22.00 -13.05
C SER A 153 3.52 -20.47 -13.19
N ILE A 154 2.60 -19.80 -12.50
CA ILE A 154 2.44 -18.34 -12.55
C ILE A 154 2.35 -17.75 -11.14
N ALA A 155 2.72 -16.48 -11.00
CA ALA A 155 2.49 -15.76 -9.76
C ALA A 155 0.98 -15.47 -9.55
N ARG A 156 0.59 -15.33 -8.28
CA ARG A 156 -0.78 -14.96 -7.86
C ARG A 156 -1.22 -13.64 -8.48
N ALA A 157 -0.33 -12.64 -8.55
CA ALA A 157 -0.64 -11.37 -9.21
C ALA A 157 -1.04 -11.58 -10.69
N THR A 158 -0.27 -12.40 -11.41
CA THR A 158 -0.60 -12.82 -12.79
C THR A 158 -1.92 -13.59 -12.85
N ALA A 159 -2.23 -14.44 -11.86
CA ALA A 159 -3.51 -15.14 -11.80
C ALA A 159 -4.70 -14.16 -11.65
N LEU A 160 -4.59 -13.16 -10.78
CA LEU A 160 -5.62 -12.13 -10.60
C LEU A 160 -5.83 -11.27 -11.86
N GLU A 161 -4.74 -10.93 -12.55
CA GLU A 161 -4.80 -10.26 -13.86
C GLU A 161 -5.52 -11.13 -14.90
N LEU A 162 -5.18 -12.43 -14.97
CA LEU A 162 -5.79 -13.34 -15.92
C LEU A 162 -7.29 -13.56 -15.68
N LEU A 163 -7.77 -13.48 -14.44
CA LEU A 163 -9.21 -13.53 -14.14
C LEU A 163 -9.99 -12.36 -14.79
N GLN A 164 -9.34 -11.24 -15.08
CA GLN A 164 -9.93 -10.13 -15.85
C GLN A 164 -9.91 -10.40 -17.36
N GLN A 165 -8.84 -11.04 -17.85
CA GLN A 165 -8.57 -11.17 -19.29
C GLN A 165 -9.19 -12.42 -19.93
N LEU A 166 -9.37 -13.51 -19.19
CA LEU A 166 -9.84 -14.79 -19.75
C LEU A 166 -11.33 -14.72 -20.14
N ASP A 167 -11.65 -15.01 -21.40
CA ASP A 167 -13.03 -14.99 -21.92
C ASP A 167 -13.87 -16.18 -21.47
N ALA A 168 -13.28 -17.38 -21.41
CA ALA A 168 -14.01 -18.61 -21.15
C ALA A 168 -14.28 -18.81 -19.64
N PRO A 169 -15.56 -18.91 -19.19
CA PRO A 169 -15.89 -19.10 -17.77
C PRO A 169 -15.23 -20.33 -17.15
N ALA A 170 -15.18 -21.45 -17.89
CA ALA A 170 -14.54 -22.68 -17.41
C ALA A 170 -13.04 -22.50 -17.14
N ARG A 171 -12.34 -21.66 -17.94
CA ARG A 171 -10.92 -21.36 -17.73
C ARG A 171 -10.71 -20.44 -16.53
N ARG A 172 -11.58 -19.44 -16.34
CA ARG A 172 -11.57 -18.58 -15.14
C ARG A 172 -11.79 -19.41 -13.87
N LYS A 173 -12.78 -20.29 -13.87
CA LYS A 173 -13.03 -21.23 -12.76
C LYS A 173 -11.81 -22.09 -12.48
N ALA A 174 -11.22 -22.71 -13.50
CA ALA A 174 -10.02 -23.53 -13.34
C ALA A 174 -8.83 -22.74 -12.74
N LEU A 175 -8.61 -21.51 -13.22
CA LEU A 175 -7.57 -20.61 -12.68
C LEU A 175 -7.83 -20.24 -11.22
N PHE A 176 -9.08 -19.92 -10.89
CA PHE A 176 -9.47 -19.55 -9.53
C PHE A 176 -9.21 -20.71 -8.55
N TYR A 177 -9.65 -21.93 -8.90
CA TYR A 177 -9.38 -23.11 -8.05
C TYR A 177 -7.92 -23.55 -8.04
N ALA A 178 -7.08 -23.12 -8.99
CA ALA A 178 -5.64 -23.36 -8.92
C ALA A 178 -4.98 -22.66 -7.72
N LEU A 179 -5.66 -21.68 -7.10
CA LEU A 179 -5.22 -21.01 -5.86
C LEU A 179 -5.62 -21.78 -4.59
N ALA A 180 -6.49 -22.79 -4.67
CA ALA A 180 -6.94 -23.56 -3.51
C ALA A 180 -5.82 -24.19 -2.66
N PRO A 181 -4.68 -24.64 -3.22
CA PRO A 181 -3.54 -25.08 -2.42
C PRO A 181 -2.99 -24.00 -1.49
N LEU A 182 -3.00 -22.72 -1.89
CA LEU A 182 -2.62 -21.62 -1.00
C LEU A 182 -3.66 -21.46 0.11
N TRP A 183 -4.95 -21.40 -0.24
CA TRP A 183 -6.03 -21.18 0.73
C TRP A 183 -6.04 -22.25 1.83
N SER A 184 -5.87 -23.52 1.45
CA SER A 184 -5.81 -24.63 2.42
C SER A 184 -4.58 -24.58 3.33
N ARG A 185 -3.49 -23.90 2.95
CA ARG A 185 -2.34 -23.69 3.84
C ARG A 185 -2.58 -22.58 4.87
N ILE A 186 -3.42 -21.60 4.52
CA ILE A 186 -3.74 -20.48 5.40
C ILE A 186 -4.86 -20.86 6.38
N ASP A 187 -5.92 -21.50 5.89
CA ASP A 187 -7.12 -21.80 6.67
C ASP A 187 -7.31 -23.28 7.01
N ALA A 188 -6.36 -24.15 6.65
CA ALA A 188 -6.45 -25.60 6.86
C ALA A 188 -7.75 -26.17 6.24
N ALA A 189 -8.50 -26.97 7.01
CA ALA A 189 -9.81 -27.49 6.66
C ALA A 189 -10.94 -26.68 7.32
N ASP A 190 -10.75 -25.36 7.47
CA ASP A 190 -11.70 -24.46 8.12
C ASP A 190 -11.93 -24.80 9.61
N GLU A 191 -10.90 -25.31 10.28
CA GLU A 191 -10.97 -25.74 11.68
C GLU A 191 -10.77 -24.56 12.64
N PRO A 192 -11.37 -24.55 13.86
CA PRO A 192 -11.16 -23.47 14.84
C PRO A 192 -9.69 -23.22 15.22
N THR A 193 -8.83 -24.22 14.97
CA THR A 193 -7.39 -24.19 15.18
C THR A 193 -6.60 -23.88 13.91
N SER A 194 -7.25 -23.40 12.83
CA SER A 194 -6.59 -23.03 11.59
C SER A 194 -5.48 -21.99 11.85
N PRO A 195 -4.38 -22.03 11.07
CA PRO A 195 -3.28 -21.10 11.25
C PRO A 195 -3.71 -19.62 11.25
N TYR A 196 -4.62 -19.25 10.34
CA TYR A 196 -5.14 -17.88 10.28
C TYR A 196 -5.95 -17.49 11.53
N ARG A 197 -6.93 -18.30 11.98
CA ARG A 197 -7.71 -17.99 13.18
C ARG A 197 -6.82 -17.86 14.42
N ARG A 198 -5.74 -18.64 14.50
CA ARG A 198 -4.72 -18.49 15.55
C ARG A 198 -3.98 -17.17 15.45
N LEU A 199 -3.54 -16.80 14.25
CA LEU A 199 -2.87 -15.53 14.01
C LEU A 199 -3.76 -14.35 14.43
N VAL A 200 -5.02 -14.33 13.99
CA VAL A 200 -5.97 -13.26 14.34
C VAL A 200 -6.22 -13.18 15.84
N ARG A 201 -6.33 -14.32 16.55
CA ARG A 201 -6.45 -14.33 18.02
C ARG A 201 -5.23 -13.73 18.71
N LEU A 202 -4.03 -14.10 18.25
CA LEU A 202 -2.77 -13.58 18.78
C LEU A 202 -2.66 -12.07 18.53
N ALA A 203 -2.90 -11.62 17.30
CA ALA A 203 -2.88 -10.20 16.94
C ALA A 203 -3.93 -9.39 17.72
N ALA A 204 -5.14 -9.92 17.91
CA ALA A 204 -6.16 -9.27 18.72
C ALA A 204 -5.77 -9.20 20.20
N ALA A 205 -5.06 -10.20 20.73
CA ALA A 205 -4.54 -10.17 22.10
C ALA A 205 -3.40 -9.15 22.25
N ASP A 206 -2.47 -9.12 21.29
CA ASP A 206 -1.36 -8.17 21.25
C ASP A 206 -1.85 -6.72 21.11
N ALA A 207 -2.80 -6.44 20.21
CA ALA A 207 -3.42 -5.13 20.06
C ALA A 207 -4.03 -4.61 21.39
N ARG A 208 -4.70 -5.49 22.15
CA ARG A 208 -5.23 -5.14 23.48
C ARG A 208 -4.11 -4.84 24.48
N ALA A 209 -3.01 -5.57 24.42
CA ALA A 209 -1.85 -5.36 25.30
C ALA A 209 -1.08 -4.08 24.96
N GLN A 210 -0.98 -3.72 23.68
CA GLN A 210 -0.26 -2.55 23.19
C GLN A 210 -1.11 -1.27 23.17
N GLY A 211 -2.41 -1.36 23.45
CA GLY A 211 -3.32 -0.22 23.48
C GLY A 211 -3.82 0.22 22.10
N GLY A 212 -3.73 -0.66 21.10
CA GLY A 212 -4.49 -0.55 19.86
C GLY A 212 -3.98 -1.41 18.71
N SER A 213 -4.83 -1.57 17.69
CA SER A 213 -4.61 -2.29 16.43
C SER A 213 -4.30 -1.33 15.26
N ALA A 214 -3.91 -1.88 14.12
CA ALA A 214 -3.79 -1.14 12.85
C ALA A 214 -5.11 -0.44 12.45
N ILE A 215 -6.26 -1.08 12.72
CA ILE A 215 -7.59 -0.49 12.48
C ILE A 215 -7.81 0.75 13.33
N GLU A 216 -7.45 0.71 14.62
CA GLU A 216 -7.57 1.87 15.48
C GLU A 216 -6.58 2.98 15.11
N GLN A 217 -5.41 2.64 14.57
CA GLN A 217 -4.49 3.63 14.00
C GLN A 217 -5.08 4.31 12.75
N ALA A 218 -5.66 3.54 11.84
CA ALA A 218 -6.33 4.09 10.66
C ALA A 218 -7.52 4.99 11.04
N ALA A 219 -8.34 4.55 12.00
CA ALA A 219 -9.45 5.36 12.54
C ALA A 219 -8.94 6.68 13.16
N ARG A 220 -7.87 6.63 13.98
CA ARG A 220 -7.24 7.84 14.54
C ARG A 220 -6.69 8.78 13.48
N THR A 221 -6.16 8.24 12.37
CA THR A 221 -5.67 9.04 11.24
C THR A 221 -6.78 9.92 10.66
N LEU A 222 -8.02 9.43 10.65
CA LEU A 222 -9.19 10.20 10.22
C LEU A 222 -9.80 11.06 11.34
N GLY A 223 -9.54 10.71 12.60
CA GLY A 223 -10.22 11.30 13.76
C GLY A 223 -11.55 10.66 14.08
N GLU A 224 -11.66 9.36 13.79
CA GLU A 224 -12.88 8.58 13.90
C GLU A 224 -12.70 7.41 14.88
N THR A 225 -13.82 6.80 15.25
CA THR A 225 -13.87 5.52 15.98
C THR A 225 -13.90 4.34 15.02
N GLN A 226 -13.62 3.13 15.51
CA GLN A 226 -13.73 1.92 14.71
C GLN A 226 -15.15 1.67 14.18
N ASP A 227 -16.19 1.97 14.96
CA ASP A 227 -17.58 1.81 14.51
C ASP A 227 -17.94 2.81 13.39
N GLN A 228 -17.39 4.02 13.42
CA GLN A 228 -17.54 4.99 12.34
C GLN A 228 -16.85 4.50 11.06
N VAL A 229 -15.63 3.97 11.18
CA VAL A 229 -14.92 3.35 10.05
C VAL A 229 -15.72 2.17 9.47
N GLU A 230 -16.25 1.28 10.31
CA GLU A 230 -17.09 0.15 9.87
C GLU A 230 -18.33 0.65 9.10
N ALA A 231 -19.00 1.68 9.59
CA ALA A 231 -20.14 2.30 8.93
C ALA A 231 -19.77 2.93 7.58
N GLN A 232 -18.60 3.55 7.47
CA GLN A 232 -18.12 4.14 6.21
C GLN A 232 -17.79 3.08 5.15
N LEU A 233 -17.09 2.00 5.53
CA LEU A 233 -16.80 0.89 4.63
C LEU A 233 -18.10 0.26 4.11
N THR A 234 -19.07 0.08 5.01
CA THR A 234 -20.41 -0.43 4.66
C THR A 234 -21.13 0.52 3.71
N ALA A 235 -21.10 1.83 3.94
CA ALA A 235 -21.75 2.81 3.07
C ALA A 235 -21.16 2.83 1.64
N ALA A 236 -19.83 2.66 1.50
CA ALA A 236 -19.20 2.53 0.18
C ALA A 236 -19.67 1.27 -0.56
N LEU A 237 -19.72 0.15 0.15
CA LEU A 237 -20.19 -1.15 -0.35
C LEU A 237 -21.70 -1.13 -0.73
N GLU A 238 -22.54 -0.48 0.06
CA GLU A 238 -23.97 -0.29 -0.25
C GLU A 238 -24.17 0.61 -1.48
N ALA A 239 -23.41 1.69 -1.59
CA ALA A 239 -23.44 2.56 -2.76
C ALA A 239 -23.02 1.79 -4.02
N TRP A 240 -21.99 0.94 -3.92
CA TRP A 240 -21.56 0.08 -5.02
C TRP A 240 -22.66 -0.89 -5.45
N ARG A 241 -23.27 -1.60 -4.49
CA ARG A 241 -24.39 -2.51 -4.77
C ARG A 241 -25.54 -1.80 -5.48
N THR A 242 -25.86 -0.58 -5.05
CA THR A 242 -26.97 0.21 -5.60
C THR A 242 -26.77 0.53 -7.09
N VAL A 243 -25.54 0.80 -7.52
CA VAL A 243 -25.22 1.15 -8.92
C VAL A 243 -24.79 -0.04 -9.78
N ASN A 244 -24.74 -1.24 -9.20
CA ASN A 244 -24.48 -2.51 -9.88
C ASN A 244 -25.58 -3.53 -9.57
N PRO A 245 -26.86 -3.24 -9.89
CA PRO A 245 -27.92 -4.22 -9.72
C PRO A 245 -27.74 -5.34 -10.76
N GLY A 246 -27.84 -6.60 -10.34
CA GLY A 246 -27.73 -7.73 -11.26
C GLY A 246 -28.02 -9.06 -10.59
N PRO A 247 -28.04 -10.16 -11.35
CA PRO A 247 -28.02 -11.49 -10.76
C PRO A 247 -26.66 -11.71 -10.05
N PRO A 248 -26.62 -12.56 -9.01
CA PRO A 248 -25.35 -12.94 -8.39
C PRO A 248 -24.37 -13.50 -9.41
N ILE A 249 -23.09 -13.17 -9.26
CA ILE A 249 -22.00 -13.64 -10.12
C ILE A 249 -21.05 -14.54 -9.34
N GLU A 250 -20.45 -15.51 -10.01
CA GLU A 250 -19.47 -16.38 -9.39
C GLU A 250 -18.19 -15.59 -9.01
N PRO A 251 -17.46 -15.98 -7.96
CA PRO A 251 -16.26 -15.26 -7.54
C PRO A 251 -15.18 -15.22 -8.64
N TRP A 252 -15.07 -16.27 -9.46
CA TRP A 252 -14.15 -16.30 -10.61
C TRP A 252 -14.61 -15.46 -11.81
N ASP A 253 -15.83 -14.94 -11.79
CA ASP A 253 -16.39 -14.08 -12.84
C ASP A 253 -16.40 -12.59 -12.44
N TYR A 254 -16.24 -12.28 -11.15
CA TYR A 254 -16.27 -10.90 -10.63
C TYR A 254 -15.33 -9.95 -11.39
N TRP A 255 -14.05 -10.31 -11.47
CA TRP A 255 -13.04 -9.50 -12.17
C TRP A 255 -13.35 -9.31 -13.64
N ARG A 256 -13.77 -10.38 -14.33
CA ARG A 256 -14.11 -10.31 -15.75
C ARG A 256 -15.33 -9.43 -16.01
N ARG A 257 -16.36 -9.55 -15.17
CA ARG A 257 -17.62 -8.79 -15.30
C ARG A 257 -17.35 -7.29 -15.35
N TYR A 258 -16.53 -6.78 -14.43
CA TYR A 258 -16.27 -5.35 -14.33
C TYR A 258 -15.13 -4.86 -15.24
N ALA A 259 -14.26 -5.75 -15.72
CA ALA A 259 -13.24 -5.43 -16.72
C ALA A 259 -13.73 -5.56 -18.17
N GLU A 260 -15.01 -5.91 -18.38
CA GLU A 260 -15.57 -6.06 -19.72
C GLU A 260 -15.45 -4.73 -20.51
N GLY A 261 -14.85 -4.81 -21.69
CA GLY A 261 -14.56 -3.63 -22.52
C GLY A 261 -13.16 -3.03 -22.33
N LEU A 262 -12.33 -3.56 -21.42
CA LEU A 262 -10.93 -3.15 -21.27
C LEU A 262 -9.96 -3.90 -22.20
N ALA A 263 -10.39 -5.00 -22.83
CA ALA A 263 -9.51 -5.81 -23.68
C ALA A 263 -8.72 -5.02 -24.76
N PRO A 264 -9.29 -3.99 -25.43
CA PRO A 264 -8.52 -3.15 -26.35
C PRO A 264 -7.41 -2.34 -25.66
N LEU A 265 -7.63 -1.87 -24.42
CA LEU A 265 -6.62 -1.18 -23.62
C LEU A 265 -5.52 -2.13 -23.18
N ASP A 266 -5.88 -3.32 -22.71
CA ASP A 266 -4.89 -4.33 -22.31
C ASP A 266 -3.98 -4.72 -23.46
N ALA A 267 -4.54 -4.92 -24.66
CA ALA A 267 -3.78 -5.22 -25.87
C ALA A 267 -2.82 -4.09 -26.28
N ALA A 268 -3.14 -2.83 -25.95
CA ALA A 268 -2.31 -1.67 -26.24
C ALA A 268 -1.17 -1.46 -25.23
N ILE A 269 -1.14 -2.20 -24.13
CA ILE A 269 -0.14 -2.09 -23.06
C ILE A 269 0.66 -3.40 -23.01
N PRO A 270 1.59 -3.67 -23.94
CA PRO A 270 2.51 -4.80 -23.78
C PRO A 270 3.42 -4.56 -22.57
N ALA A 271 3.92 -5.63 -21.94
CA ALA A 271 4.78 -5.54 -20.75
C ALA A 271 5.98 -4.59 -20.95
N ALA A 272 6.57 -4.59 -22.15
CA ALA A 272 7.70 -3.72 -22.51
C ALA A 272 7.36 -2.22 -22.56
N ALA A 273 6.08 -1.84 -22.68
CA ALA A 273 5.65 -0.45 -22.71
C ALA A 273 5.45 0.15 -21.31
N ILE A 274 5.22 -0.68 -20.29
CA ILE A 274 4.91 -0.23 -18.92
C ILE A 274 5.94 0.77 -18.37
N PRO A 275 7.27 0.50 -18.43
CA PRO A 275 8.26 1.43 -17.88
C PRO A 275 8.18 2.83 -18.51
N GLU A 276 7.99 2.88 -19.83
CA GLU A 276 7.95 4.13 -20.59
C GLU A 276 6.65 4.91 -20.38
N LEU A 277 5.50 4.22 -20.36
CA LEU A 277 4.20 4.83 -20.07
C LEU A 277 4.20 5.47 -18.68
N ASN A 278 4.69 4.74 -17.69
CA ASN A 278 4.78 5.23 -16.32
C ASN A 278 5.77 6.41 -16.20
N ARG A 279 6.95 6.33 -16.84
CA ARG A 279 7.93 7.43 -16.86
C ARG A 279 7.32 8.71 -17.43
N ARG A 280 6.69 8.63 -18.61
CA ARG A 280 6.05 9.79 -19.26
C ARG A 280 4.95 10.39 -18.42
N TYR A 281 4.12 9.56 -17.79
CA TYR A 281 3.03 10.06 -16.94
C TYR A 281 3.55 10.88 -15.76
N TYR A 282 4.56 10.38 -15.04
CA TYR A 282 5.17 11.12 -13.94
C TYR A 282 5.92 12.38 -14.39
N GLU A 283 6.58 12.35 -15.55
CA GLU A 283 7.19 13.55 -16.13
C GLU A 283 6.15 14.64 -16.39
N ASP A 284 4.99 14.27 -16.95
CA ASP A 284 3.88 15.19 -17.18
C ASP A 284 3.23 15.68 -15.87
N LEU A 285 3.36 14.92 -14.77
CA LEU A 285 2.99 15.37 -13.40
C LEU A 285 4.03 16.30 -12.76
N GLY A 286 5.14 16.57 -13.44
CA GLY A 286 6.23 17.42 -12.95
C GLY A 286 7.29 16.68 -12.13
N LEU A 287 7.39 15.35 -12.29
CA LEU A 287 8.32 14.49 -11.57
C LEU A 287 9.16 13.62 -12.52
N ASP A 288 10.44 13.96 -12.67
CA ASP A 288 11.40 13.13 -13.42
C ASP A 288 12.02 12.07 -12.49
N LEU A 289 11.40 10.88 -12.46
CA LEU A 289 11.83 9.75 -11.64
C LEU A 289 13.25 9.28 -11.98
N THR A 290 13.62 9.33 -13.26
CA THR A 290 14.95 8.89 -13.74
C THR A 290 16.04 9.83 -13.25
N ARG A 291 15.85 11.15 -13.40
CA ARG A 291 16.79 12.16 -12.88
C ARG A 291 16.90 12.14 -11.37
N LEU A 292 15.84 11.75 -10.67
CA LEU A 292 15.85 11.54 -9.22
C LEU A 292 16.51 10.23 -8.79
N GLY A 293 16.88 9.37 -9.73
CA GLY A 293 17.61 8.13 -9.47
C GLY A 293 16.76 7.03 -8.86
N VAL A 294 15.44 7.05 -9.12
CA VAL A 294 14.53 5.94 -8.77
C VAL A 294 14.95 4.70 -9.55
N ILE A 295 15.11 3.58 -8.86
CA ILE A 295 15.48 2.28 -9.46
C ILE A 295 14.20 1.48 -9.68
N SER A 296 13.97 1.00 -10.90
CA SER A 296 12.86 0.10 -11.22
C SER A 296 13.34 -1.34 -11.33
N ASP A 297 12.82 -2.21 -10.46
CA ASP A 297 13.06 -3.65 -10.43
C ASP A 297 11.76 -4.38 -10.79
N LEU A 298 11.45 -4.47 -12.08
CA LEU A 298 10.15 -4.96 -12.55
C LEU A 298 10.16 -6.41 -13.08
N GLY A 299 11.35 -6.96 -13.37
CA GLY A 299 11.46 -8.31 -13.93
C GLY A 299 11.23 -9.41 -12.89
N VAL A 300 10.62 -10.51 -13.31
CA VAL A 300 10.40 -11.70 -12.47
C VAL A 300 11.69 -12.52 -12.34
N ARG A 301 11.95 -13.04 -11.14
CA ARG A 301 13.04 -13.99 -10.86
C ARG A 301 12.75 -14.81 -9.59
N PRO A 302 13.32 -16.01 -9.44
CA PRO A 302 13.21 -16.80 -8.22
C PRO A 302 13.68 -16.03 -6.98
N GLY A 303 12.98 -16.23 -5.85
CA GLY A 303 13.30 -15.59 -4.56
C GLY A 303 13.01 -14.09 -4.47
N LYS A 304 12.38 -13.49 -5.49
CA LYS A 304 11.88 -12.12 -5.42
C LYS A 304 10.58 -12.08 -4.62
N ALA A 305 10.38 -10.99 -3.89
CA ALA A 305 9.18 -10.78 -3.09
C ALA A 305 7.89 -10.96 -3.95
N PRO A 306 6.83 -11.55 -3.40
CA PRO A 306 5.59 -11.85 -4.11
C PRO A 306 4.69 -10.61 -4.35
N LEU A 307 5.09 -9.43 -3.88
CA LEU A 307 4.31 -8.19 -3.93
C LEU A 307 5.08 -7.06 -4.62
N ALA A 308 4.33 -6.13 -5.20
CA ALA A 308 4.86 -4.84 -5.62
C ALA A 308 5.03 -3.93 -4.39
N TYR A 309 6.14 -3.17 -4.34
CA TYR A 309 6.43 -2.23 -3.27
C TYR A 309 7.45 -1.17 -3.70
N ALA A 310 7.43 -0.03 -3.01
CA ALA A 310 8.50 0.96 -3.01
C ALA A 310 9.23 0.97 -1.67
N ASP A 311 10.55 1.12 -1.69
CA ASP A 311 11.37 1.29 -0.47
C ASP A 311 12.57 2.21 -0.71
N PHE A 312 13.11 2.76 0.36
CA PHE A 312 14.35 3.51 0.29
C PHE A 312 15.52 2.58 -0.04
N VAL A 313 16.43 3.10 -0.85
CA VAL A 313 17.82 2.63 -0.97
C VAL A 313 18.71 3.45 -0.02
N ARG A 314 18.38 4.74 0.13
CA ARG A 314 18.94 5.64 1.14
C ARG A 314 17.95 6.77 1.41
N ILE A 315 18.00 7.34 2.61
CA ILE A 315 17.13 8.45 2.96
C ILE A 315 17.69 9.80 2.48
N GLY A 316 16.78 10.76 2.30
CA GLY A 316 17.11 12.16 2.11
C GLY A 316 17.57 12.79 3.43
N ARG A 317 18.55 13.69 3.37
CA ARG A 317 19.04 14.41 4.56
C ARG A 317 19.84 15.65 4.20
N GLN A 318 19.89 16.59 5.14
CA GLN A 318 20.80 17.73 5.08
C GLN A 318 22.27 17.25 5.20
N THR A 319 23.16 17.79 4.36
CA THR A 319 24.62 17.60 4.43
C THR A 319 25.31 18.97 4.42
N PRO A 320 26.64 19.05 4.66
CA PRO A 320 27.38 20.30 4.53
C PRO A 320 27.29 20.94 3.13
N GLN A 321 27.00 20.17 2.09
CA GLN A 321 26.85 20.62 0.70
C GLN A 321 25.41 20.98 0.34
N GLY A 322 24.48 20.92 1.29
CA GLY A 322 23.05 21.15 1.06
C GLY A 322 22.20 19.90 1.24
N TRP A 323 20.97 19.93 0.75
CA TRP A 323 20.07 18.79 0.84
C TRP A 323 20.50 17.68 -0.12
N ARG A 324 20.77 16.48 0.41
CA ARG A 324 20.96 15.27 -0.38
C ARG A 324 19.61 14.57 -0.55
N PRO A 325 19.09 14.37 -1.77
CA PRO A 325 17.83 13.66 -1.98
C PRO A 325 17.94 12.18 -1.60
N ALA A 326 16.78 11.61 -1.27
CA ALA A 326 16.61 10.17 -1.11
C ALA A 326 16.94 9.44 -2.42
N ARG A 327 17.15 8.14 -2.32
CA ARG A 327 17.18 7.23 -3.46
C ARG A 327 16.18 6.13 -3.16
N VAL A 328 15.30 5.84 -4.10
CA VAL A 328 14.17 4.92 -3.92
C VAL A 328 14.29 3.78 -4.93
N ARG A 329 13.76 2.63 -4.56
CA ARG A 329 13.54 1.50 -5.45
C ARG A 329 12.05 1.17 -5.49
N VAL A 330 11.53 0.96 -6.69
CA VAL A 330 10.23 0.33 -6.95
C VAL A 330 10.48 -1.10 -7.42
N SER A 331 9.85 -2.07 -6.79
CA SER A 331 9.92 -3.50 -7.11
C SER A 331 8.54 -4.02 -7.46
N ALA A 332 8.41 -4.80 -8.52
CA ALA A 332 7.19 -5.51 -8.89
C ALA A 332 7.51 -6.73 -9.77
N ASN A 333 6.52 -7.59 -10.04
CA ASN A 333 6.66 -8.78 -10.89
C ASN A 333 5.87 -8.64 -12.18
N VAL A 334 6.43 -7.93 -13.17
CA VAL A 334 5.80 -7.67 -14.47
C VAL A 334 6.09 -8.82 -15.43
N GLU A 335 5.21 -9.82 -15.46
CA GLU A 335 5.25 -10.92 -16.45
C GLU A 335 4.50 -10.58 -17.74
N ARG A 336 3.42 -9.81 -17.59
CA ARG A 336 2.48 -9.45 -18.65
C ARG A 336 2.21 -7.96 -18.61
N GLY A 337 1.66 -7.49 -19.72
CA GLY A 337 1.18 -6.12 -19.83
C GLY A 337 -0.34 -6.08 -19.72
N GLY A 338 -0.87 -4.92 -19.43
CA GLY A 338 -2.30 -4.70 -19.20
C GLY A 338 -2.52 -3.49 -18.32
N LEU A 339 -3.76 -3.01 -18.26
CA LEU A 339 -4.12 -1.85 -17.46
C LEU A 339 -3.95 -2.14 -15.96
N PHE A 340 -4.23 -3.37 -15.52
CA PHE A 340 -4.08 -3.80 -14.13
C PHE A 340 -2.64 -3.66 -13.63
N VAL A 341 -1.67 -4.26 -14.34
CA VAL A 341 -0.26 -4.19 -13.97
C VAL A 341 0.26 -2.76 -14.09
N LEU A 342 -0.18 -2.01 -15.11
CA LEU A 342 0.20 -0.61 -15.23
C LEU A 342 -0.30 0.22 -14.03
N ASN A 343 -1.54 0.00 -13.58
CA ASN A 343 -2.08 0.67 -12.39
C ASN A 343 -1.21 0.40 -11.14
N GLU A 344 -0.80 -0.86 -10.93
CA GLU A 344 0.09 -1.25 -9.83
C GLU A 344 1.44 -0.52 -9.92
N ILE A 345 2.06 -0.44 -11.11
CA ILE A 345 3.33 0.30 -11.25
C ILE A 345 3.16 1.80 -11.03
N VAL A 346 2.03 2.39 -11.46
CA VAL A 346 1.74 3.81 -11.19
C VAL A 346 1.54 4.05 -9.69
N HIS A 347 0.87 3.13 -8.99
CA HIS A 347 0.71 3.16 -7.54
C HIS A 347 2.08 3.15 -6.83
N GLU A 348 2.97 2.20 -7.17
CA GLU A 348 4.29 2.13 -6.54
C GLU A 348 5.15 3.37 -6.77
N ASN A 349 5.03 3.99 -7.95
CA ASN A 349 5.71 5.25 -8.20
C ASN A 349 5.07 6.43 -7.46
N GLY A 350 3.84 6.28 -6.97
CA GLY A 350 3.17 7.24 -6.11
C GLY A 350 3.81 7.26 -4.73
N HIS A 351 4.15 6.09 -4.19
CA HIS A 351 5.02 5.98 -3.02
C HIS A 351 6.39 6.60 -3.29
N ALA A 352 7.01 6.30 -4.44
CA ALA A 352 8.30 6.92 -4.79
C ALA A 352 8.21 8.45 -4.86
N ALA A 353 7.14 9.01 -5.42
CA ALA A 353 6.88 10.45 -5.44
C ALA A 353 6.83 11.03 -4.02
N HIS A 354 6.10 10.38 -3.11
CA HIS A 354 6.03 10.74 -1.69
C HIS A 354 7.42 10.69 -1.04
N MET A 355 8.11 9.55 -1.13
CA MET A 355 9.45 9.33 -0.59
C MET A 355 10.46 10.38 -1.06
N MET A 356 10.42 10.76 -2.34
CA MET A 356 11.31 11.77 -2.91
C MET A 356 10.99 13.20 -2.43
N ALA A 357 9.73 13.46 -2.10
CA ALA A 357 9.26 14.76 -1.65
C ALA A 357 9.62 15.06 -0.20
N VAL A 358 9.81 14.04 0.66
CA VAL A 358 10.14 14.24 2.08
C VAL A 358 11.37 15.15 2.26
N ARG A 359 11.20 16.18 3.09
CA ARG A 359 12.20 17.16 3.51
C ARG A 359 12.12 17.32 5.03
N ALA A 360 12.38 16.22 5.73
CA ALA A 360 12.38 16.17 7.19
C ALA A 360 13.76 15.75 7.72
N ARG A 361 14.02 16.03 9.00
CA ARG A 361 15.18 15.47 9.70
C ARG A 361 15.07 13.94 9.79
N PRO A 362 16.20 13.21 9.93
CA PRO A 362 16.21 11.75 9.87
C PRO A 362 15.19 11.04 10.78
N ALA A 363 14.98 11.53 12.01
CA ALA A 363 14.02 10.95 12.95
C ALA A 363 12.54 11.00 12.48
N PHE A 364 12.23 11.88 11.52
CA PHE A 364 10.91 12.04 10.91
C PHE A 364 10.91 11.71 9.41
N PHE A 365 12.00 11.13 8.90
CA PHE A 365 12.11 10.73 7.50
C PHE A 365 11.36 9.41 7.27
N ASP A 366 10.05 9.56 7.19
CA ASP A 366 9.03 8.53 7.13
C ASP A 366 7.81 9.11 6.38
N LEU A 367 6.86 8.28 5.94
CA LEU A 367 5.75 8.69 5.08
C LEU A 367 4.46 9.05 5.83
N GLY A 368 4.45 8.92 7.16
CA GLY A 368 3.27 9.17 7.99
C GLY A 368 2.58 7.87 8.41
N ASP A 369 1.28 7.93 8.66
CA ASP A 369 0.49 6.73 8.98
C ASP A 369 0.17 5.93 7.71
N ASP A 370 0.20 4.59 7.79
CA ASP A 370 0.04 3.68 6.65
C ASP A 370 -1.19 3.97 5.79
N LEU A 371 -2.32 4.30 6.40
CA LEU A 371 -3.54 4.72 5.69
C LEU A 371 -3.27 5.84 4.67
N PHE A 372 -2.50 6.86 5.07
CA PHE A 372 -2.16 7.96 4.17
C PHE A 372 -1.14 7.56 3.11
N VAL A 373 -0.21 6.67 3.47
CA VAL A 373 0.81 6.17 2.54
C VAL A 373 0.18 5.44 1.37
N GLU A 374 -0.72 4.49 1.64
CA GLU A 374 -1.46 3.72 0.62
C GLU A 374 -2.42 4.63 -0.17
N ALA A 375 -3.19 5.47 0.51
CA ALA A 375 -4.12 6.38 -0.17
C ALA A 375 -3.44 7.37 -1.11
N PHE A 376 -2.28 7.91 -0.71
CA PHE A 376 -1.59 8.88 -1.55
C PHE A 376 -1.04 8.25 -2.84
N ALA A 377 -0.53 7.01 -2.78
CA ALA A 377 -0.09 6.29 -3.96
C ALA A 377 -1.21 6.17 -5.00
N ASP A 378 -2.44 5.90 -4.52
CA ASP A 378 -3.61 5.77 -5.35
C ASP A 378 -4.13 7.07 -5.98
N VAL A 379 -3.73 8.24 -5.46
CA VAL A 379 -4.10 9.54 -6.07
C VAL A 379 -3.70 9.59 -7.53
N THR A 380 -2.53 9.03 -7.87
CA THR A 380 -2.05 9.00 -9.25
C THR A 380 -2.48 7.76 -10.01
N SER A 381 -2.51 6.58 -9.37
CA SER A 381 -2.85 5.29 -10.01
C SER A 381 -4.23 5.31 -10.63
N TRP A 382 -5.23 5.85 -9.92
CA TRP A 382 -6.62 5.91 -10.37
C TRP A 382 -6.80 6.68 -11.70
N SER A 383 -5.81 7.47 -12.10
CA SER A 383 -5.83 8.21 -13.36
C SER A 383 -5.77 7.29 -14.59
N VAL A 384 -5.18 6.09 -14.49
CA VAL A 384 -5.11 5.16 -15.64
C VAL A 384 -6.50 4.65 -16.06
N ALA A 385 -7.47 4.68 -15.14
CA ALA A 385 -8.86 4.36 -15.41
C ALA A 385 -9.63 5.50 -16.11
N GLU A 386 -9.06 6.70 -16.18
CA GLU A 386 -9.71 7.88 -16.75
C GLU A 386 -9.53 7.93 -18.28
N PRO A 387 -10.59 8.19 -19.06
CA PRO A 387 -10.50 8.27 -20.52
C PRO A 387 -9.50 9.32 -21.02
N ALA A 388 -9.26 10.39 -20.26
CA ALA A 388 -8.29 11.42 -20.61
C ALA A 388 -6.85 10.90 -20.58
N TRP A 389 -6.49 10.12 -19.56
CA TRP A 389 -5.20 9.44 -19.46
C TRP A 389 -5.03 8.47 -20.63
N GLN A 390 -6.04 7.61 -20.84
CA GLN A 390 -6.00 6.56 -21.87
C GLN A 390 -5.80 7.18 -23.27
N ARG A 391 -6.56 8.23 -23.62
CA ARG A 391 -6.40 8.92 -24.90
C ARG A 391 -4.99 9.50 -25.07
N ARG A 392 -4.43 10.11 -24.03
CA ARG A 392 -3.11 10.74 -24.11
C ARG A 392 -1.99 9.72 -24.29
N TYR A 393 -1.99 8.64 -23.51
CA TYR A 393 -0.86 7.73 -23.43
C TYR A 393 -1.00 6.49 -24.33
N LEU A 394 -2.22 6.11 -24.68
CA LEU A 394 -2.50 4.93 -25.51
C LEU A 394 -3.12 5.27 -26.87
N ASN A 395 -3.59 6.50 -27.09
CA ASN A 395 -4.36 6.89 -28.28
C ASN A 395 -5.66 6.07 -28.47
N LEU A 396 -6.20 5.54 -27.38
CA LEU A 396 -7.52 4.92 -27.29
C LEU A 396 -8.09 5.13 -25.89
N ALA A 397 -9.38 4.91 -25.70
CA ALA A 397 -10.01 4.91 -24.38
C ALA A 397 -11.11 3.86 -24.30
N ALA A 398 -11.34 3.33 -23.11
CA ALA A 398 -12.51 2.53 -22.81
C ALA A 398 -13.78 3.36 -23.02
N PRO A 399 -14.94 2.70 -23.26
CA PRO A 399 -16.23 3.36 -23.21
C PRO A 399 -16.43 4.10 -21.88
N ASP A 400 -17.25 5.15 -21.90
CA ASP A 400 -17.42 6.00 -20.73
C ASP A 400 -17.89 5.20 -19.51
N GLY A 401 -17.25 5.46 -18.36
CA GLY A 401 -17.49 4.76 -17.10
C GLY A 401 -16.90 3.35 -16.98
N VAL A 402 -16.51 2.66 -18.07
CA VAL A 402 -16.00 1.27 -18.01
C VAL A 402 -14.69 1.20 -17.24
N GLY A 403 -13.70 2.05 -17.57
CA GLY A 403 -12.42 2.10 -16.85
C GLY A 403 -12.61 2.38 -15.35
N ARG A 404 -13.45 3.37 -15.02
CA ARG A 404 -13.78 3.73 -13.62
C ARG A 404 -14.50 2.61 -12.89
N ARG A 405 -15.43 1.89 -13.55
CA ARG A 405 -16.12 0.73 -12.96
C ARG A 405 -15.15 -0.41 -12.67
N ALA A 406 -14.25 -0.73 -13.60
CA ALA A 406 -13.23 -1.75 -13.40
C ALA A 406 -12.27 -1.43 -12.24
N LEU A 407 -11.83 -0.16 -12.14
CA LEU A 407 -11.06 0.33 -11.01
C LEU A 407 -11.83 0.17 -9.70
N LEU A 408 -13.04 0.72 -9.63
CA LEU A 408 -13.84 0.71 -8.41
C LEU A 408 -14.25 -0.71 -8.00
N ALA A 409 -14.42 -1.65 -8.92
CA ALA A 409 -14.66 -3.05 -8.58
C ALA A 409 -13.51 -3.67 -7.78
N ASN A 410 -12.26 -3.36 -8.13
CA ASN A 410 -11.10 -3.78 -7.34
C ASN A 410 -11.04 -3.05 -6.00
N VAL A 411 -11.31 -1.74 -5.99
CA VAL A 411 -11.39 -0.95 -4.74
C VAL A 411 -12.46 -1.49 -3.80
N MET A 412 -13.62 -1.95 -4.29
CA MET A 412 -14.67 -2.52 -3.45
C MET A 412 -14.29 -3.90 -2.88
N LEU A 413 -13.42 -4.66 -3.55
CA LEU A 413 -12.80 -5.85 -2.94
C LEU A 413 -11.86 -5.45 -1.79
N ASP A 414 -11.07 -4.37 -1.95
CA ASP A 414 -10.23 -3.85 -0.87
C ASP A 414 -11.05 -3.34 0.32
N VAL A 415 -12.17 -2.64 0.05
CA VAL A 415 -13.13 -2.25 1.09
C VAL A 415 -13.72 -3.47 1.79
N ALA A 416 -14.09 -4.52 1.04
CA ALA A 416 -14.58 -5.77 1.61
C ALA A 416 -13.53 -6.47 2.47
N TRP A 417 -12.26 -6.50 2.06
CA TRP A 417 -11.16 -7.05 2.88
C TRP A 417 -10.89 -6.22 4.13
N GLY A 418 -10.93 -4.89 4.03
CA GLY A 418 -10.82 -4.00 5.19
C GLY A 418 -11.94 -4.25 6.21
N LEU A 419 -13.18 -4.42 5.74
CA LEU A 419 -14.33 -4.76 6.58
C LEU A 419 -14.20 -6.18 7.18
N PHE A 420 -13.71 -7.14 6.39
CA PHE A 420 -13.44 -8.50 6.83
C PHE A 420 -12.44 -8.52 8.00
N GLU A 421 -11.26 -7.89 7.86
CA GLU A 421 -10.28 -7.86 8.95
C GLU A 421 -10.79 -7.11 10.18
N LEU A 422 -11.56 -6.03 9.98
CA LEU A 422 -12.20 -5.32 11.07
C LEU A 422 -13.10 -6.25 11.90
N ARG A 423 -13.96 -7.02 11.22
CA ARG A 423 -14.85 -7.98 11.89
C ARG A 423 -14.09 -9.15 12.50
N MET A 424 -13.06 -9.66 11.81
CA MET A 424 -12.21 -10.74 12.33
C MET A 424 -11.44 -10.32 13.59
N LEU A 425 -10.85 -9.13 13.65
CA LEU A 425 -10.14 -8.67 14.85
C LEU A 425 -11.10 -8.31 15.99
N LYS A 426 -12.31 -7.84 15.68
CA LYS A 426 -13.38 -7.59 16.66
C LYS A 426 -13.91 -8.89 17.28
N ALA A 427 -14.05 -9.95 16.47
CA ALA A 427 -14.56 -11.26 16.87
C ALA A 427 -13.64 -12.39 16.33
N PRO A 428 -12.48 -12.63 16.96
CA PRO A 428 -11.41 -13.49 16.41
C PRO A 428 -11.73 -14.99 16.41
N ASP A 429 -12.81 -15.40 17.08
CA ASP A 429 -13.33 -16.78 17.04
C ASP A 429 -14.33 -17.02 15.89
N SER A 430 -14.65 -15.98 15.11
CA SER A 430 -15.57 -16.09 13.97
C SER A 430 -15.01 -16.99 12.87
N ASP A 431 -15.91 -17.55 12.08
CA ASP A 431 -15.53 -18.27 10.88
C ASP A 431 -15.21 -17.30 9.73
N PRO A 432 -13.95 -17.22 9.25
CA PRO A 432 -13.59 -16.29 8.19
C PRO A 432 -14.32 -16.59 6.87
N ASN A 433 -14.64 -17.86 6.58
CA ASN A 433 -15.37 -18.20 5.35
C ASN A 433 -16.80 -17.66 5.41
N GLN A 434 -17.45 -17.72 6.57
CA GLN A 434 -18.79 -17.17 6.77
C GLN A 434 -18.77 -15.63 6.73
N VAL A 435 -17.83 -14.99 7.43
CA VAL A 435 -17.72 -13.52 7.45
C VAL A 435 -17.47 -12.98 6.04
N TRP A 436 -16.55 -13.60 5.29
CA TRP A 436 -16.27 -13.19 3.91
C TRP A 436 -17.45 -13.44 2.97
N THR A 437 -18.09 -14.61 3.10
CA THR A 437 -19.28 -14.96 2.31
C THR A 437 -20.42 -13.98 2.57
N GLU A 438 -20.68 -13.59 3.81
CA GLU A 438 -21.69 -12.59 4.18
C GLU A 438 -21.39 -11.25 3.50
N ILE A 439 -20.16 -10.74 3.63
CA ILE A 439 -19.76 -9.43 3.06
C ILE A 439 -19.91 -9.46 1.53
N THR A 440 -19.34 -10.46 0.87
CA THR A 440 -19.28 -10.51 -0.60
C THR A 440 -20.64 -10.79 -1.23
N SER A 441 -21.44 -11.68 -0.65
CA SER A 441 -22.81 -11.92 -1.14
C SER A 441 -23.74 -10.73 -0.88
N THR A 442 -23.62 -10.08 0.28
CA THR A 442 -24.46 -8.93 0.63
C THR A 442 -24.13 -7.71 -0.22
N TYR A 443 -22.86 -7.38 -0.43
CA TYR A 443 -22.49 -6.08 -1.00
C TYR A 443 -21.97 -6.15 -2.43
N LEU A 444 -21.32 -7.25 -2.80
CA LEU A 444 -20.70 -7.40 -4.12
C LEU A 444 -21.53 -8.29 -5.06
N ASN A 445 -22.65 -8.82 -4.56
CA ASN A 445 -23.54 -9.72 -5.29
C ASN A 445 -22.79 -10.97 -5.82
N ILE A 446 -21.88 -11.50 -5.00
CA ILE A 446 -21.13 -12.73 -5.32
C ILE A 446 -21.88 -13.94 -4.79
N VAL A 447 -21.94 -15.03 -5.58
CA VAL A 447 -22.53 -16.30 -5.16
C VAL A 447 -21.82 -16.81 -3.88
N PRO A 448 -22.55 -17.19 -2.83
CA PRO A 448 -21.96 -17.71 -1.61
C PRO A 448 -21.13 -18.98 -1.83
N HIS A 449 -19.88 -18.97 -1.34
CA HIS A 449 -18.98 -20.12 -1.32
C HIS A 449 -18.27 -20.25 0.04
N PRO A 450 -19.00 -20.56 1.13
CA PRO A 450 -18.39 -20.72 2.45
C PRO A 450 -17.49 -21.96 2.54
N GLU A 451 -17.55 -22.88 1.58
CA GLU A 451 -16.73 -24.09 1.53
C GLU A 451 -15.29 -23.85 1.02
N ILE A 452 -14.96 -22.63 0.57
CA ILE A 452 -13.61 -22.28 0.10
C ILE A 452 -13.12 -20.97 0.74
N ALA A 453 -11.87 -20.99 1.24
CA ALA A 453 -11.22 -19.84 1.85
C ALA A 453 -10.65 -18.83 0.83
N TRP A 454 -11.47 -18.43 -0.15
CA TRP A 454 -11.03 -17.53 -1.23
C TRP A 454 -10.81 -16.08 -0.78
N TRP A 455 -11.10 -15.74 0.49
CA TRP A 455 -10.63 -14.51 1.11
C TRP A 455 -9.10 -14.48 1.25
N ALA A 456 -8.44 -15.64 1.32
CA ALA A 456 -6.99 -15.78 1.51
C ALA A 456 -6.17 -15.49 0.23
N LEU A 457 -6.60 -14.46 -0.52
CA LEU A 457 -5.91 -13.95 -1.70
C LEU A 457 -4.99 -12.79 -1.40
N ARG A 458 -5.04 -12.18 -0.21
CA ARG A 458 -4.22 -11.02 0.17
C ARG A 458 -3.17 -11.44 1.19
N VAL A 459 -1.90 -11.11 0.90
CA VAL A 459 -0.77 -11.52 1.76
C VAL A 459 -0.75 -10.70 3.06
N GLN A 460 -1.24 -9.46 2.98
CA GLN A 460 -1.35 -8.54 4.10
C GLN A 460 -2.16 -9.10 5.27
N LEU A 461 -3.17 -9.95 4.99
CA LEU A 461 -3.97 -10.63 6.01
C LEU A 461 -3.13 -11.47 6.97
N VAL A 462 -2.01 -12.02 6.50
CA VAL A 462 -1.13 -12.88 7.31
C VAL A 462 0.18 -12.20 7.70
N GLU A 463 0.65 -11.26 6.89
CA GLU A 463 1.87 -10.50 7.18
C GLU A 463 1.63 -9.48 8.30
N GLN A 464 0.53 -8.74 8.23
CA GLN A 464 0.21 -7.66 9.15
C GLN A 464 -1.31 -7.61 9.40
N PRO A 465 -1.85 -8.45 10.31
CA PRO A 465 -3.29 -8.48 10.59
C PRO A 465 -3.87 -7.09 10.90
N GLY A 466 -4.93 -6.74 10.18
CA GLY A 466 -5.59 -5.44 10.22
C GLY A 466 -5.10 -4.43 9.17
N TYR A 467 -4.06 -4.75 8.39
CA TYR A 467 -3.47 -3.83 7.42
C TYR A 467 -4.36 -3.56 6.20
N MET A 468 -5.29 -4.46 5.83
CA MET A 468 -6.22 -4.23 4.71
C MET A 468 -7.14 -3.03 4.94
N ILE A 469 -7.28 -2.57 6.19
CA ILE A 469 -7.99 -1.33 6.49
C ILE A 469 -7.38 -0.13 5.75
N ASN A 470 -6.07 -0.13 5.53
CA ASN A 470 -5.35 0.96 4.87
C ASN A 470 -5.74 1.07 3.38
N TYR A 471 -6.04 -0.04 2.72
CA TYR A 471 -6.56 -0.04 1.35
C TYR A 471 -8.05 0.32 1.31
N GLY A 472 -8.88 -0.34 2.13
CA GLY A 472 -10.32 -0.14 2.14
C GLY A 472 -10.71 1.30 2.52
N LEU A 473 -10.17 1.81 3.62
CA LEU A 473 -10.37 3.20 4.04
C LEU A 473 -9.56 4.19 3.20
N GLY A 474 -8.43 3.73 2.65
CA GLY A 474 -7.57 4.51 1.78
C GLY A 474 -8.31 5.04 0.56
N ALA A 475 -9.24 4.27 -0.01
CA ALA A 475 -10.11 4.70 -1.11
C ALA A 475 -10.84 6.02 -0.84
N MET A 476 -11.26 6.26 0.41
CA MET A 476 -11.96 7.49 0.81
C MET A 476 -11.00 8.67 0.84
N VAL A 477 -9.83 8.46 1.44
CA VAL A 477 -8.75 9.46 1.50
C VAL A 477 -8.28 9.79 0.08
N THR A 478 -8.09 8.79 -0.79
CA THR A 478 -7.72 8.94 -2.20
C THR A 478 -8.71 9.83 -2.94
N ALA A 479 -10.01 9.53 -2.85
CA ALA A 479 -11.04 10.27 -3.56
C ALA A 479 -11.10 11.75 -3.11
N ASP A 480 -10.96 12.00 -1.81
CA ASP A 480 -10.97 13.36 -1.23
C ASP A 480 -9.71 14.15 -1.60
N LEU A 481 -8.53 13.50 -1.57
CA LEU A 481 -7.29 14.09 -2.06
C LEU A 481 -7.38 14.43 -3.55
N ARG A 482 -7.89 13.52 -4.38
CA ARG A 482 -8.07 13.76 -5.83
C ARG A 482 -8.97 14.98 -6.09
N ASP A 483 -10.10 15.10 -5.40
CA ASP A 483 -10.98 16.29 -5.48
C ASP A 483 -10.24 17.58 -5.05
N ARG A 484 -9.51 17.53 -3.92
CA ARG A 484 -8.74 18.68 -3.44
C ARG A 484 -7.65 19.11 -4.42
N PHE A 485 -6.93 18.16 -5.03
CA PHE A 485 -5.91 18.44 -6.05
C PHE A 485 -6.53 19.09 -7.28
N ARG A 486 -7.65 18.57 -7.81
CA ARG A 486 -8.32 19.16 -8.98
C ARG A 486 -8.71 20.62 -8.73
N ARG A 487 -9.23 20.94 -7.54
CA ARG A 487 -9.55 22.34 -7.16
C ARG A 487 -8.31 23.23 -7.03
N ALA A 488 -7.17 22.66 -6.64
CA ALA A 488 -5.94 23.41 -6.38
C ALA A 488 -5.11 23.70 -7.64
N VAL A 489 -4.93 22.67 -8.48
CA VAL A 489 -3.99 22.71 -9.61
C VAL A 489 -4.66 22.49 -10.96
N GLY A 490 -5.94 22.16 -11.00
CA GLY A 490 -6.68 21.72 -12.20
C GLY A 490 -6.60 20.21 -12.39
N ASP A 491 -7.20 19.73 -13.49
CA ASP A 491 -7.13 18.31 -13.86
C ASP A 491 -5.68 17.86 -14.02
N PHE A 492 -5.37 16.68 -13.50
CA PHE A 492 -4.03 16.08 -13.56
C PHE A 492 -4.04 14.65 -14.08
N ASP A 493 -5.23 14.08 -14.35
CA ASP A 493 -5.37 12.69 -14.78
C ASP A 493 -4.63 12.42 -16.10
N ALA A 494 -4.51 13.40 -16.99
CA ALA A 494 -3.72 13.31 -18.22
C ALA A 494 -2.39 14.09 -18.12
N GLY A 495 -1.84 14.22 -16.91
CA GLY A 495 -0.63 14.96 -16.63
C GLY A 495 -0.87 16.46 -16.39
N ASN A 496 -0.29 16.98 -15.31
CA ASN A 496 -0.27 18.41 -15.01
C ASN A 496 1.01 18.72 -14.22
N PRO A 497 1.95 19.50 -14.78
CA PRO A 497 3.27 19.68 -14.17
C PRO A 497 3.23 20.49 -12.86
N ARG A 498 2.08 21.07 -12.51
CA ARG A 498 1.85 21.71 -11.21
C ARG A 498 1.56 20.72 -10.09
N TRP A 499 1.18 19.48 -10.41
CA TRP A 499 0.76 18.48 -9.43
C TRP A 499 1.88 18.15 -8.44
N TYR A 500 3.05 17.70 -8.91
CA TYR A 500 4.12 17.27 -8.00
C TYR A 500 4.69 18.41 -7.16
N PRO A 501 5.01 19.60 -7.72
CA PRO A 501 5.46 20.74 -6.92
C PRO A 501 4.45 21.13 -5.83
N TYR A 502 3.16 21.11 -6.15
CA TYR A 502 2.10 21.44 -5.20
C TYR A 502 1.96 20.36 -4.11
N ALA A 503 1.89 19.08 -4.49
CA ALA A 503 1.82 17.96 -3.55
C ALA A 503 3.04 17.96 -2.61
N SER A 504 4.25 18.12 -3.16
CA SER A 504 5.49 18.20 -2.40
C SER A 504 5.45 19.34 -1.38
N ALA A 505 5.10 20.56 -1.80
CA ALA A 505 5.14 21.73 -0.93
C ALA A 505 4.07 21.72 0.17
N HIS A 506 2.87 21.21 -0.12
CA HIS A 506 1.70 21.37 0.74
C HIS A 506 1.29 20.11 1.50
N LEU A 507 1.80 18.94 1.13
CA LEU A 507 1.37 17.68 1.72
C LEU A 507 2.55 16.75 2.05
N LEU A 508 3.45 16.48 1.10
CA LEU A 508 4.37 15.35 1.22
C LEU A 508 5.69 15.65 1.93
N ARG A 509 6.17 16.90 1.89
CA ARG A 509 7.53 17.22 2.39
C ARG A 509 7.71 17.01 3.89
N PHE A 510 6.63 16.95 4.67
CA PHE A 510 6.70 17.00 6.12
C PHE A 510 7.13 15.66 6.73
N GLY A 511 6.98 14.55 5.99
CA GLY A 511 7.12 13.21 6.55
C GLY A 511 6.34 13.06 7.86
N ALA A 512 6.92 12.41 8.86
CA ALA A 512 6.29 12.25 10.17
C ALA A 512 6.54 13.42 11.15
N ALA A 513 6.91 14.61 10.65
CA ALA A 513 7.12 15.79 11.51
C ALA A 513 5.80 16.41 11.99
N ALA A 514 4.71 16.16 11.27
CA ALA A 514 3.35 16.53 11.66
C ALA A 514 2.50 15.25 11.84
N PRO A 515 1.54 15.22 12.79
CA PRO A 515 0.54 14.17 12.81
C PRO A 515 -0.22 14.12 11.49
N THR A 516 -0.39 12.92 10.92
CA THR A 516 -1.03 12.72 9.61
C THR A 516 -2.44 13.29 9.56
N GLN A 517 -3.21 13.13 10.66
CA GLN A 517 -4.55 13.70 10.80
C GLN A 517 -4.55 15.23 10.62
N ASP A 518 -3.63 15.93 11.27
CA ASP A 518 -3.53 17.39 11.19
C ASP A 518 -3.06 17.85 9.81
N LEU A 519 -2.16 17.08 9.20
CA LEU A 519 -1.67 17.31 7.84
C LEU A 519 -2.81 17.18 6.81
N LEU A 520 -3.58 16.09 6.88
CA LEU A 520 -4.74 15.86 6.01
C LEU A 520 -5.80 16.95 6.22
N ARG A 521 -6.16 17.24 7.48
CA ARG A 521 -7.12 18.30 7.81
C ARG A 521 -6.68 19.66 7.28
N GLY A 522 -5.40 20.00 7.46
CA GLY A 522 -4.82 21.26 6.98
C GLY A 522 -4.80 21.35 5.45
N PHE A 523 -4.47 20.26 4.78
CA PHE A 523 -4.43 20.21 3.31
C PHE A 523 -5.83 20.27 2.68
N LEU A 524 -6.79 19.52 3.22
CA LEU A 524 -8.18 19.47 2.76
C LEU A 524 -8.99 20.71 3.20
N GLY A 525 -8.57 21.40 4.26
CA GLY A 525 -9.32 22.50 4.89
C GLY A 525 -10.50 22.04 5.74
N ARG A 526 -10.67 20.73 5.92
CA ARG A 526 -11.72 20.05 6.68
C ARG A 526 -11.28 18.62 7.01
N PRO A 527 -11.96 17.90 7.91
CA PRO A 527 -11.77 16.46 8.05
C PRO A 527 -11.96 15.71 6.71
N VAL A 528 -11.33 14.55 6.60
CA VAL A 528 -11.52 13.62 5.47
C VAL A 528 -13.01 13.28 5.36
N SER A 529 -13.52 13.16 4.14
CA SER A 529 -14.91 12.81 3.87
C SER A 529 -15.00 11.69 2.84
N ILE A 530 -15.94 10.78 3.06
CA ILE A 530 -16.31 9.71 2.11
C ILE A 530 -17.07 10.25 0.88
N GLU A 531 -17.65 11.45 0.94
CA GLU A 531 -18.54 11.96 -0.10
C GLU A 531 -17.93 11.99 -1.52
N PRO A 532 -16.66 12.36 -1.72
CA PRO A 532 -16.02 12.26 -3.04
C PRO A 532 -16.00 10.84 -3.62
N LEU A 533 -15.81 9.81 -2.77
CA LEU A 533 -15.89 8.41 -3.19
C LEU A 533 -17.33 8.02 -3.54
N LEU A 534 -18.30 8.36 -2.69
CA LEU A 534 -19.72 8.07 -2.95
C LEU A 534 -20.22 8.76 -4.22
N ALA A 535 -19.81 10.02 -4.45
CA ALA A 535 -20.12 10.75 -5.67
C ALA A 535 -19.54 10.06 -6.91
N MET A 536 -18.30 9.56 -6.81
CA MET A 536 -17.67 8.81 -7.90
C MET A 536 -18.46 7.53 -8.23
N ILE A 537 -18.83 6.74 -7.22
CA ILE A 537 -19.64 5.52 -7.38
C ILE A 537 -21.00 5.85 -8.00
N ARG A 538 -21.72 6.85 -7.45
CA ARG A 538 -23.04 7.28 -7.95
C ARG A 538 -23.01 7.86 -9.35
N SER A 539 -21.85 8.34 -9.81
CA SER A 539 -21.67 8.87 -11.17
C SER A 539 -21.46 7.79 -12.24
N LEU A 540 -21.33 6.52 -11.85
CA LEU A 540 -21.15 5.44 -12.81
C LEU A 540 -22.41 5.28 -13.68
N PRO A 541 -22.27 5.20 -15.02
CA PRO A 541 -23.41 4.98 -15.91
C PRO A 541 -23.99 3.58 -15.65
N PRO A 542 -25.31 3.35 -15.75
CA PRO A 542 -25.91 2.04 -15.48
C PRO A 542 -25.18 0.89 -16.16
N GLU A 543 -25.00 -0.22 -15.44
CA GLU A 543 -24.45 -1.44 -16.01
C GLU A 543 -25.38 -1.92 -17.15
N ARG A 544 -24.83 -2.09 -18.35
CA ARG A 544 -25.59 -2.54 -19.52
C ARG A 544 -25.62 -4.05 -19.64
#